data_AF-A0A7C1E869-F1
#
_entry.id   AF-A0A7C1E869-F1
#
_cell.length_a   1.000
_cell.length_b   1.000
_cell.length_c   1.000
_cell.angle_alpha   90.00
_cell.angle_beta   90.00
_cell.angle_gamma   90.00
#
_symmetry.space_group_name_H-M   'P 1'
#
loop_
_entity.id
_entity.type
_entity.pdbx_description
1 polymer ?
#
loop_
_entity_poly.entity_id
_entity_poly.type
_entity_poly.pdbx_seq_one_letter_code
_entity_poly.pdbx_strand_id
1 'polypeptide(L)'
;MHATCTVTTVAEYDLLNPQTPTSAIEGYFRKPLATWDPQSLEPGEVDAVKRAFVRSTETRQIEIDREEDVIWVTYTIAIDLDYDQNDLEYFGSSVDEVLEKGVQVSFPLDERVVELVGEEITVKTQ
;
A
#
# COMPACT_ATOMS: atom_id res chain seq x y z
N MET A 1 -21.21 0.04 7.39
CA MET A 1 -20.80 0.95 6.30
C MET A 1 -19.73 0.28 5.46
N HIS A 2 -19.48 0.78 4.26
CA HIS A 2 -18.43 0.27 3.39
C HIS A 2 -17.44 1.37 3.05
N ALA A 3 -16.14 1.05 3.10
CA ALA A 3 -15.09 1.94 2.62
C ALA A 3 -14.17 1.19 1.67
N THR A 4 -13.76 1.89 0.62
CA THR A 4 -12.64 1.48 -0.22
C THR A 4 -11.48 2.42 0.06
N CYS A 5 -10.35 1.85 0.45
CA CYS A 5 -9.10 2.54 0.64
C CYS A 5 -8.19 2.29 -0.55
N THR A 6 -7.50 3.33 -0.99
CA THR A 6 -6.44 3.25 -1.98
C THR A 6 -5.14 3.74 -1.34
N VAL A 7 -4.18 2.83 -1.18
CA VAL A 7 -2.84 3.16 -0.73
C VAL A 7 -1.94 3.28 -1.96
N THR A 8 -1.33 4.44 -2.15
CA THR A 8 -0.33 4.68 -3.17
C THR A 8 1.03 4.63 -2.51
N THR A 9 1.91 3.76 -2.98
CA THR A 9 3.26 3.60 -2.44
C THR A 9 4.28 3.80 -3.55
N VAL A 10 5.39 4.47 -3.25
CA VAL A 10 6.52 4.66 -4.16
C VAL A 10 7.73 3.89 -3.62
N ALA A 11 8.20 2.95 -4.42
CA ALA A 11 9.42 2.22 -4.15
C ALA A 11 10.54 2.75 -5.05
N GLU A 12 11.69 2.98 -4.44
CA GLU A 12 12.93 3.31 -5.13
C GLU A 12 13.75 2.03 -5.37
N TYR A 13 14.35 1.89 -6.55
CA TYR A 13 15.21 0.78 -6.93
C TYR A 13 16.47 1.30 -7.62
N ASP A 14 17.62 0.68 -7.34
CA ASP A 14 18.84 0.93 -8.09
C ASP A 14 18.77 0.38 -9.53
N LEU A 15 19.19 1.20 -10.50
CA LEU A 15 19.32 0.82 -11.90
C LEU A 15 20.56 -0.06 -12.10
N LEU A 16 20.38 -1.38 -12.04
CA LEU A 16 21.50 -2.33 -12.17
C LEU A 16 22.28 -2.24 -13.49
N ASN A 17 21.62 -1.85 -14.59
CA ASN A 17 22.26 -1.67 -15.88
C ASN A 17 21.55 -0.56 -16.69
N PRO A 18 22.21 0.60 -16.89
CA PRO A 18 21.64 1.75 -17.60
C PRO A 18 21.24 1.49 -19.05
N GLN A 19 21.81 0.45 -19.67
CA GLN A 19 21.50 0.04 -21.04
C GLN A 19 20.26 -0.85 -21.15
N THR A 20 19.65 -1.25 -20.03
CA THR A 20 18.45 -2.10 -20.05
C THR A 20 17.26 -1.33 -20.63
N PRO A 21 16.53 -1.90 -21.61
CA PRO A 21 15.34 -1.25 -22.15
C PRO A 21 14.22 -1.20 -21.12
N THR A 22 13.47 -0.09 -21.08
CA THR A 22 12.35 0.13 -20.13
C THR A 22 11.33 -1.01 -20.14
N SER A 23 11.01 -1.58 -21.30
CA SER A 23 10.07 -2.71 -21.41
C SER A 23 10.56 -4.00 -20.75
N ALA A 24 11.88 -4.18 -20.57
CA ALA A 24 12.44 -5.28 -19.81
C ALA A 24 12.48 -4.96 -18.30
N ILE A 25 12.58 -3.67 -17.95
CA ILE A 25 12.59 -3.17 -16.57
C ILE A 25 11.26 -3.46 -15.86
N GLU A 26 10.12 -3.30 -16.54
CA GLU A 26 8.79 -3.58 -15.97
C GLU A 26 8.61 -5.02 -15.46
N GLY A 27 9.35 -5.97 -16.04
CA GLY A 27 9.32 -7.39 -15.65
C GLY A 27 10.19 -7.74 -14.45
N TYR A 28 11.10 -6.85 -14.03
CA TYR A 28 12.01 -7.11 -12.90
C TYR A 28 11.41 -6.76 -11.55
N PHE A 29 10.44 -5.84 -11.50
CA PHE A 29 9.91 -5.36 -10.22
C PHE A 29 8.79 -6.23 -9.69
N ARG A 30 8.91 -6.58 -8.41
CA ARG A 30 7.86 -7.29 -7.70
C ARG A 30 6.80 -6.29 -7.25
N LYS A 31 5.54 -6.70 -7.38
CA LYS A 31 4.45 -5.99 -6.74
C LYS A 31 4.64 -6.08 -5.22
N PRO A 32 4.36 -5.00 -4.47
CA PRO A 32 4.34 -5.09 -3.02
C PRO A 32 3.30 -6.12 -2.57
N LEU A 33 3.58 -6.74 -1.44
CA LEU A 33 2.63 -7.55 -0.70
C LEU A 33 1.94 -6.63 0.30
N ALA A 34 0.65 -6.39 0.09
CA ALA A 34 -0.19 -5.72 1.05
C ALA A 34 -0.99 -6.74 1.84
N THR A 35 -1.06 -6.56 3.15
CA THR A 35 -1.81 -7.42 4.08
C THR A 35 -2.63 -6.57 5.04
N TRP A 36 -3.73 -7.16 5.52
CA TRP A 36 -4.49 -6.62 6.64
C TRP A 36 -3.99 -7.25 7.94
N ASP A 37 -3.55 -6.41 8.88
CA ASP A 37 -3.10 -6.81 10.21
C ASP A 37 -4.01 -6.23 11.31
N PRO A 38 -4.98 -7.02 11.82
CA PRO A 38 -5.84 -6.58 12.91
C PRO A 38 -5.10 -6.46 14.26
N GLN A 39 -3.87 -6.98 14.39
CA GLN A 39 -3.10 -6.86 15.64
C GLN A 39 -2.54 -5.46 15.85
N SER A 40 -2.47 -4.66 14.79
CA SER A 40 -2.05 -3.27 14.84
C SER A 40 -3.17 -2.32 15.28
N LEU A 41 -4.37 -2.84 15.55
CA LEU A 41 -5.55 -2.07 15.96
C LEU A 41 -5.84 -2.19 17.46
N GLU A 42 -6.50 -1.17 18.01
CA GLU A 42 -7.05 -1.22 19.36
C GLU A 42 -8.23 -2.21 19.46
N PRO A 43 -8.50 -2.83 20.62
CA PRO A 43 -9.57 -3.82 20.74
C PRO A 43 -10.95 -3.34 20.25
N GLY A 44 -11.31 -2.09 20.54
CA GLY A 44 -12.59 -1.51 20.08
C GLY A 44 -12.63 -1.25 18.56
N GLU A 45 -11.48 -0.97 17.94
CA GLU A 45 -11.36 -0.84 16.48
C GLU A 45 -11.53 -2.20 15.81
N VAL A 46 -10.92 -3.26 16.36
CA VAL A 46 -11.10 -4.64 15.89
C VAL A 46 -12.56 -5.05 15.93
N ASP A 47 -13.27 -4.74 17.01
CA ASP A 47 -14.69 -5.07 17.16
C ASP A 47 -15.57 -4.32 16.15
N ALA A 48 -15.19 -3.09 15.80
CA ALA A 48 -15.90 -2.27 14.81
C ALA A 48 -15.70 -2.79 13.38
N VAL A 49 -14.54 -3.38 13.06
CA VAL A 49 -14.24 -3.96 11.75
C VAL A 49 -14.94 -5.29 11.57
N LYS A 50 -15.88 -5.37 10.62
CA LYS A 50 -16.62 -6.60 10.32
C LYS A 50 -15.94 -7.45 9.24
N ARG A 51 -15.25 -6.81 8.31
CA ARG A 51 -14.48 -7.47 7.24
C ARG A 51 -13.45 -6.51 6.68
N ALA A 52 -12.22 -6.98 6.49
CA ALA A 52 -11.17 -6.25 5.78
C ALA A 52 -10.40 -7.20 4.89
N PHE A 53 -10.18 -6.84 3.63
CA PHE A 53 -9.30 -7.60 2.74
C PHE A 53 -8.69 -6.73 1.65
N VAL A 54 -7.46 -7.08 1.27
CA VAL A 54 -6.77 -6.48 0.12
C VAL A 54 -7.39 -7.03 -1.16
N ARG A 55 -7.90 -6.13 -2.00
CA ARG A 55 -8.58 -6.47 -3.26
C ARG A 55 -7.59 -6.62 -4.41
N SER A 56 -6.64 -5.69 -4.53
CA SER A 56 -5.65 -5.72 -5.60
C SER A 56 -4.39 -4.93 -5.26
N THR A 57 -3.31 -5.28 -5.96
CA THR A 57 -2.07 -4.50 -6.04
C THR A 57 -1.68 -4.35 -7.49
N GLU A 58 -1.55 -3.11 -7.94
CA GLU A 58 -1.31 -2.76 -9.33
C GLU A 58 -0.12 -1.80 -9.44
N THR A 59 0.71 -1.99 -10.46
CA THR A 59 1.74 -1.01 -10.83
C THR A 59 1.06 0.11 -11.59
N ARG A 60 1.21 1.34 -11.13
CA ARG A 60 0.58 2.52 -11.74
C ARG A 60 1.53 3.26 -12.67
N GLN A 61 2.78 3.43 -12.25
CA GLN A 61 3.76 4.24 -12.95
C GLN A 61 5.19 3.76 -12.67
N ILE A 62 6.06 3.85 -13.66
CA ILE A 62 7.50 3.59 -13.56
C ILE A 62 8.22 4.82 -14.10
N GLU A 63 9.05 5.45 -13.27
CA GLU A 63 9.91 6.57 -13.61
C GLU A 63 11.36 6.11 -13.52
N ILE A 64 12.17 6.45 -14.53
CA ILE A 64 13.56 6.00 -14.63
C ILE A 64 14.43 7.23 -14.78
N ASP A 65 15.31 7.46 -13.82
CA ASP A 65 16.40 8.42 -13.91
C ASP A 65 17.71 7.68 -14.16
N ARG A 66 18.25 7.85 -15.38
CA ARG A 66 19.52 7.22 -15.76
C ARG A 66 20.74 8.04 -15.38
N GLU A 67 20.56 9.30 -15.00
CA GLU A 67 21.67 10.14 -14.53
C GLU A 67 21.99 9.83 -13.07
N GLU A 68 20.95 9.57 -12.28
CA GLU A 68 21.07 9.18 -10.87
C GLU A 68 21.18 7.66 -10.66
N ASP A 69 21.02 6.86 -11.72
CA ASP A 69 20.96 5.39 -11.67
C ASP A 69 19.82 4.88 -10.75
N VAL A 70 18.65 5.54 -10.78
CA VAL A 70 17.50 5.24 -9.91
C VAL A 70 16.23 4.99 -10.72
N ILE A 71 15.36 4.13 -10.20
CA ILE A 71 14.05 3.81 -10.74
C ILE A 71 13.00 3.94 -9.64
N TRP A 72 12.00 4.78 -9.84
CA TRP A 72 10.83 4.88 -8.95
C TRP A 72 9.65 4.13 -9.54
N VAL A 73 9.08 3.24 -8.76
CA VAL A 73 7.87 2.50 -9.13
C VAL A 73 6.74 2.87 -8.19
N THR A 74 5.68 3.44 -8.75
CA THR A 74 4.45 3.74 -8.02
C THR A 74 3.50 2.56 -8.12
N TYR A 75 3.05 2.07 -6.98
CA TYR A 75 2.01 1.06 -6.88
C TYR A 75 0.75 1.62 -6.26
N THR A 76 -0.38 1.01 -6.60
CA THR A 76 -1.68 1.30 -6.03
C THR A 76 -2.25 0.02 -5.45
N ILE A 77 -2.65 0.08 -4.19
CA ILE A 77 -3.21 -1.03 -3.42
C ILE A 77 -4.65 -0.65 -3.06
N ALA A 78 -5.61 -1.48 -3.47
CA ALA A 78 -7.01 -1.29 -3.14
C ALA A 78 -7.43 -2.24 -2.01
N ILE A 79 -8.12 -1.70 -1.01
CA ILE A 79 -8.53 -2.43 0.19
C ILE A 79 -10.00 -2.14 0.44
N ASP A 80 -10.77 -3.19 0.65
CA ASP A 80 -12.19 -3.09 0.96
C ASP A 80 -12.40 -3.38 2.45
N LEU A 81 -13.12 -2.49 3.13
CA LEU A 81 -13.37 -2.50 4.56
C LEU A 81 -14.87 -2.33 4.84
N ASP A 82 -15.45 -3.30 5.54
CA ASP A 82 -16.78 -3.17 6.15
C ASP A 82 -16.63 -2.96 7.66
N TYR A 83 -17.30 -1.95 8.18
CA TYR A 83 -17.20 -1.54 9.58
C TYR A 83 -18.51 -0.97 10.12
N ASP A 84 -18.63 -0.92 11.45
CA ASP A 84 -19.69 -0.19 12.14
C ASP A 84 -19.22 1.22 12.53
N GLN A 85 -19.88 2.25 12.00
CA GLN A 85 -19.51 3.64 12.29
C GLN A 85 -19.74 3.99 13.76
N ASN A 86 -20.83 3.50 14.35
CA ASN A 86 -21.19 3.87 15.72
C ASN A 86 -20.19 3.28 16.71
N ASP A 87 -19.69 2.08 16.43
CA ASP A 87 -18.65 1.45 17.24
C ASP A 87 -17.35 2.27 17.15
N LEU A 88 -16.92 2.67 15.94
CA LEU A 88 -15.74 3.51 15.77
C LEU A 88 -15.88 4.86 16.51
N GLU A 89 -17.00 5.55 16.33
CA GLU A 89 -17.27 6.82 17.01
C GLU A 89 -17.32 6.67 18.54
N TYR A 90 -17.90 5.58 19.04
CA TYR A 90 -17.96 5.27 20.47
C TYR A 90 -16.57 5.08 21.07
N PHE A 91 -15.66 4.43 20.34
CA PHE A 91 -14.26 4.25 20.74
C PHE A 91 -13.36 5.45 20.40
N GLY A 92 -13.91 6.50 19.77
CA GLY A 92 -13.17 7.71 19.41
C GLY A 92 -12.16 7.49 18.28
N SER A 93 -12.42 6.53 17.39
CA SER A 93 -11.59 6.20 16.23
C SER A 93 -12.32 6.55 14.93
N SER A 94 -11.57 6.61 13.85
CA SER A 94 -12.07 6.85 12.50
C SER A 94 -11.69 5.72 11.54
N VAL A 95 -12.42 5.60 10.45
CA VAL A 95 -12.12 4.61 9.40
C VAL A 95 -10.73 4.84 8.80
N ASP A 96 -10.30 6.10 8.71
CA ASP A 96 -8.99 6.47 8.16
C ASP A 96 -7.87 5.96 9.08
N GLU A 97 -7.96 6.18 10.39
CA GLU A 97 -6.98 5.68 11.37
C GLU A 97 -6.93 4.14 11.40
N VAL A 98 -8.08 3.48 11.29
CA VAL A 98 -8.17 2.01 11.21
C VAL A 98 -7.45 1.49 9.96
N LEU A 99 -7.58 2.18 8.84
CA LEU A 99 -6.91 1.81 7.59
C LEU A 99 -5.41 2.09 7.66
N GLU A 100 -4.99 3.24 8.19
CA GLU A 100 -3.57 3.57 8.38
C GLU A 100 -2.84 2.55 9.27
N LYS A 101 -3.46 2.12 10.37
CA LYS A 101 -2.86 1.14 11.29
C LYS A 101 -2.95 -0.29 10.78
N GLY A 102 -4.09 -0.65 10.19
CA GLY A 102 -4.40 -2.04 9.83
C GLY A 102 -3.78 -2.49 8.52
N VAL A 103 -3.33 -1.57 7.67
CA VAL A 103 -2.73 -1.89 6.38
C VAL A 103 -1.23 -1.97 6.50
N GLN A 104 -0.67 -3.12 6.15
CA GLN A 104 0.77 -3.30 6.07
C GLN A 104 1.19 -3.53 4.63
N VAL A 105 2.13 -2.73 4.16
CA VAL A 105 2.75 -2.87 2.83
C VAL A 105 4.18 -3.31 3.02
N SER A 106 4.54 -4.40 2.36
CA SER A 106 5.91 -4.93 2.37
C SER A 106 6.36 -5.23 0.94
N PHE A 107 7.64 -5.08 0.66
CA PHE A 107 8.22 -5.53 -0.60
C PHE A 107 8.89 -6.88 -0.34
N PRO A 108 8.68 -7.89 -1.20
CA PRO A 108 9.45 -9.12 -1.09
C PRO A 108 10.94 -8.75 -1.15
N LEU A 109 11.70 -9.20 -0.16
CA LEU A 109 13.15 -8.99 -0.04
C LEU A 109 13.83 -9.48 -1.32
N ASP A 110 14.06 -8.58 -2.27
CA ASP A 110 14.99 -8.78 -3.36
C ASP A 110 16.32 -8.13 -2.93
N GLU A 111 17.45 -8.68 -3.36
CA GLU A 111 18.80 -8.22 -2.96
C GLU A 111 19.14 -6.81 -3.51
N ARG A 112 18.18 -6.17 -4.17
CA ARG A 112 18.24 -4.82 -4.73
C ARG A 112 17.59 -3.90 -3.70
N VAL A 113 18.30 -2.87 -3.27
CA VAL A 113 17.84 -1.95 -2.22
C VAL A 113 16.49 -1.38 -2.65
N VAL A 114 15.42 -1.76 -1.95
CA VAL A 114 14.09 -1.17 -2.12
C VAL A 114 13.86 -0.26 -0.93
N GLU A 115 13.84 1.05 -1.17
CA GLU A 115 13.46 2.02 -0.14
C GLU A 115 12.03 2.50 -0.41
N LEU A 116 11.20 2.47 0.63
CA LEU A 116 9.87 3.09 0.60
C LEU A 116 10.05 4.58 0.83
N VAL A 117 9.94 5.37 -0.24
CA VAL A 117 10.19 6.82 -0.21
C VAL A 117 8.92 7.65 -0.16
N GLY A 118 7.75 7.03 -0.29
CA GLY A 118 6.46 7.71 -0.16
C GLY A 118 5.28 6.76 0.02
N GLU A 119 4.33 7.18 0.85
CA GLU A 119 3.03 6.53 1.04
C GLU A 119 1.93 7.60 1.14
N GLU A 120 0.86 7.42 0.37
CA GLU A 120 -0.34 8.26 0.41
C GLU A 120 -1.57 7.35 0.54
N ILE A 121 -2.43 7.65 1.51
CA ILE A 121 -3.66 6.89 1.77
C ILE A 121 -4.86 7.76 1.39
N THR A 122 -5.69 7.26 0.48
CA THR A 122 -6.94 7.90 0.07
C THR A 122 -8.11 6.99 0.41
N VAL A 123 -9.04 7.49 1.23
CA VAL A 123 -10.23 6.74 1.64
C VAL A 123 -11.49 7.28 0.97
N LYS A 124 -12.33 6.35 0.49
CA LYS A 124 -13.66 6.65 -0.04
C LYS A 124 -14.71 5.81 0.68
N THR A 125 -15.57 6.47 1.44
CA THR A 125 -16.71 5.85 2.13
C THR A 125 -17.96 5.87 1.24
N GLN A 126 -18.72 4.78 1.25
CA GLN A 126 -20.00 4.63 0.54
C GLN A 126 -21.13 4.24 1.49
#